data_AF-A0A962IM68-F1
#
_entry.id   AF-A0A962IM68-F1
#
_cell.length_a   1.000
_cell.length_b   1.000
_cell.length_c   1.000
_cell.angle_alpha   90.00
_cell.angle_beta   90.00
_cell.angle_gamma   90.00
#
_symmetry.space_group_name_H-M   'P 1'
#
loop_
_entity.id
_entity.type
_entity.pdbx_description
1 polymer ?
#
loop_
_entity_poly.entity_id
_entity_poly.type
_entity_poly.pdbx_seq_one_letter_code
_entity_poly.pdbx_strand_id
1 'polypeptide(L)'
;WSTMNLLMTATPLAMQACAYPFANASWALQWHMVGMYAPMLISGPIIERIGPLRAIAGGALIIALCAGVALHGSSVGHFYTALSLLGVGWALLFTGGNALLTQQYVDSEKGVAQGVHDALMFSAMAASSFLAGHAVTLSGWLQLQWGALGVMGGLLVLVLLLGRRALAAPASIERLA
;
A
#
# COMPACT_ATOMS: atom_id res chain seq x y z
N TRP A 1 2.59 -1.61 -4.61
CA TRP A 1 1.63 -2.19 -5.58
C TRP A 1 1.60 -3.71 -5.55
N SER A 2 2.73 -4.40 -5.69
CA SER A 2 2.79 -5.87 -5.72
C SER A 2 2.15 -6.54 -4.50
N THR A 3 2.37 -6.01 -3.28
CA THR A 3 1.72 -6.52 -2.05
C THR A 3 0.19 -6.40 -2.10
N MET A 4 -0.35 -5.29 -2.61
CA MET A 4 -1.79 -5.08 -2.75
C MET A 4 -2.38 -6.08 -3.76
N ASN A 5 -1.78 -6.16 -4.94
CA ASN A 5 -2.23 -7.04 -6.00
C ASN A 5 -2.25 -8.51 -5.56
N LEU A 6 -1.18 -8.95 -4.88
CA LEU A 6 -1.08 -10.31 -4.35
C LEU A 6 -2.21 -10.61 -3.34
N LEU A 7 -2.46 -9.70 -2.40
CA LEU A 7 -3.51 -9.87 -1.39
C LEU A 7 -4.92 -9.87 -2.01
N MET A 8 -5.17 -9.03 -3.01
CA MET A 8 -6.44 -9.02 -3.76
C MET A 8 -6.67 -10.32 -4.50
N THR A 9 -5.65 -10.86 -5.17
CA THR A 9 -5.74 -12.15 -5.87
C THR A 9 -5.87 -13.32 -4.89
N ALA A 10 -5.17 -13.28 -3.77
CA ALA A 10 -5.18 -14.34 -2.76
C ALA A 10 -6.52 -14.47 -2.02
N THR A 11 -7.27 -13.37 -1.87
CA THR A 11 -8.45 -13.34 -1.01
C THR A 11 -9.60 -14.20 -1.52
N PRO A 12 -10.03 -14.13 -2.81
CA PRO A 12 -11.04 -15.04 -3.33
C PRO A 12 -10.67 -16.52 -3.18
N LEU A 13 -9.39 -16.86 -3.38
CA LEU A 13 -8.85 -18.22 -3.18
C LEU A 13 -8.99 -18.65 -1.71
N ALA A 14 -8.60 -17.79 -0.77
CA ALA A 14 -8.72 -18.08 0.67
C ALA A 14 -10.18 -18.20 1.13
N MET A 15 -11.08 -17.35 0.62
CA MET A 15 -12.51 -17.42 0.92
C MET A 15 -13.16 -18.68 0.34
N GLN A 16 -12.73 -19.11 -0.85
CA GLN A 16 -13.17 -20.37 -1.45
C GLN A 16 -12.67 -21.58 -0.64
N ALA A 17 -11.44 -21.55 -0.14
CA ALA A 17 -10.92 -22.57 0.76
C ALA A 17 -11.72 -22.67 2.09
N CYS A 18 -12.35 -21.57 2.51
CA CYS A 18 -13.28 -21.54 3.65
C CYS A 18 -14.73 -21.91 3.27
N ALA A 19 -14.98 -22.39 2.05
CA ALA A 19 -16.29 -22.73 1.52
C ALA A 19 -17.33 -21.58 1.49
N TYR A 20 -16.88 -20.32 1.41
CA TYR A 20 -17.79 -19.19 1.27
C TYR A 20 -18.29 -19.03 -0.18
N PRO A 21 -19.52 -18.53 -0.38
CA PRO A 21 -20.02 -18.16 -1.70
C PRO A 21 -19.15 -17.10 -2.38
N PHE A 22 -19.00 -17.20 -3.70
CA PHE A 22 -18.27 -16.23 -4.51
C PHE A 22 -18.80 -14.79 -4.35
N ALA A 23 -20.10 -14.63 -4.10
CA ALA A 23 -20.72 -13.33 -3.80
C ALA A 23 -20.03 -12.60 -2.64
N ASN A 24 -19.56 -13.33 -1.62
CA ASN A 24 -18.85 -12.73 -0.49
C ASN A 24 -17.49 -12.19 -0.93
N ALA A 25 -16.73 -12.94 -1.74
CA ALA A 25 -15.46 -12.46 -2.28
C ALA A 25 -15.66 -11.21 -3.15
N SER A 26 -16.67 -11.21 -4.01
CA SER A 26 -17.03 -10.03 -4.82
C SER A 26 -17.31 -8.81 -3.95
N TRP A 27 -18.09 -8.97 -2.87
CA TRP A 27 -18.36 -7.88 -1.92
C TRP A 27 -17.09 -7.36 -1.23
N ALA A 28 -16.18 -8.26 -0.85
CA ALA A 28 -14.90 -7.86 -0.25
C ALA A 28 -14.06 -7.02 -1.23
N LEU A 29 -14.02 -7.40 -2.51
CA LEU A 29 -13.32 -6.64 -3.57
C LEU A 29 -13.98 -5.28 -3.84
N GLN A 30 -15.31 -5.18 -3.76
CA GLN A 30 -16.00 -3.90 -3.90
C GLN A 30 -15.62 -2.93 -2.76
N TRP A 31 -15.64 -3.40 -1.51
CA TRP A 31 -15.20 -2.59 -0.37
C TRP A 31 -13.72 -2.20 -0.45
N HIS A 32 -12.88 -3.09 -0.99
CA HIS A 32 -11.50 -2.74 -1.29
C HIS A 32 -11.40 -1.57 -2.26
N MET A 33 -12.15 -1.59 -3.38
CA MET A 33 -12.16 -0.49 -4.35
C MET A 33 -12.67 0.82 -3.73
N VAL A 34 -13.72 0.75 -2.90
CA VAL A 34 -14.17 1.91 -2.12
C VAL A 34 -13.04 2.44 -1.23
N GLY A 35 -12.35 1.54 -0.53
CA GLY A 35 -11.20 1.88 0.30
C GLY A 35 -10.03 2.48 -0.48
N MET A 36 -9.81 2.10 -1.74
CA MET A 36 -8.77 2.69 -2.59
C MET A 36 -9.12 4.11 -3.02
N TYR A 37 -10.32 4.32 -3.55
CA TYR A 37 -10.65 5.56 -4.26
C TYR A 37 -11.35 6.62 -3.38
N ALA A 38 -12.14 6.21 -2.38
CA ALA A 38 -12.83 7.16 -1.52
C ALA A 38 -11.86 8.05 -0.71
N PRO A 39 -10.77 7.51 -0.10
CA PRO A 39 -9.80 8.34 0.60
C PRO A 39 -9.02 9.26 -0.35
N MET A 40 -8.86 8.90 -1.63
CA MET A 40 -8.11 9.71 -2.58
C MET A 40 -8.72 11.11 -2.76
N LEU A 41 -10.04 11.22 -2.70
CA LEU A 41 -10.78 12.48 -2.80
C LEU A 41 -10.38 13.51 -1.73
N ILE A 42 -9.95 13.04 -0.55
CA ILE A 42 -9.56 13.89 0.59
C ILE A 42 -8.06 13.80 0.90
N SER A 43 -7.34 12.87 0.28
CA SER A 43 -5.93 12.60 0.57
C SER A 43 -4.99 13.76 0.22
N GLY A 44 -5.27 14.51 -0.84
CA GLY A 44 -4.44 15.64 -1.28
C GLY A 44 -4.24 16.70 -0.19
N PRO A 45 -5.30 17.37 0.28
CA PRO A 45 -5.20 18.37 1.36
C PRO A 45 -4.64 17.81 2.67
N ILE A 46 -4.89 16.53 2.96
CA ILE A 46 -4.33 15.86 4.15
C ILE A 46 -2.82 15.74 4.03
N ILE A 47 -2.32 15.25 2.89
CA ILE A 47 -0.90 15.02 2.63
C ILE A 47 -0.11 16.32 2.56
N GLU A 48 -0.69 17.39 2.00
CA GLU A 48 -0.09 18.73 2.05
C GLU A 48 0.16 19.21 3.48
N ARG A 49 -0.75 18.89 4.41
CA ARG A 49 -0.64 19.31 5.82
C ARG A 49 0.29 18.44 6.65
N ILE A 50 0.23 17.12 6.49
CA ILE A 50 1.01 16.18 7.32
C ILE A 50 2.37 15.81 6.71
N GLY A 51 2.55 16.05 5.40
CA GLY A 51 3.72 15.70 4.62
C GLY A 51 3.68 14.26 4.07
N PRO A 52 4.39 14.01 2.95
CA PRO A 52 4.35 12.72 2.25
C PRO A 52 4.89 11.56 3.09
N LEU A 53 5.98 11.76 3.84
CA LEU A 53 6.57 10.70 4.67
C LEU A 53 5.61 10.21 5.77
N ARG A 54 4.84 11.11 6.40
CA ARG A 54 3.86 10.72 7.42
C ARG A 54 2.68 9.96 6.82
N ALA A 55 2.24 10.37 5.63
CA ALA A 55 1.20 9.66 4.89
C ALA A 55 1.63 8.23 4.51
N ILE A 56 2.86 8.08 4.03
CA ILE A 56 3.46 6.76 3.72
C ILE A 56 3.51 5.89 4.99
N ALA A 57 3.98 6.43 6.12
CA ALA A 57 4.01 5.71 7.39
C ALA A 57 2.60 5.29 7.85
N GLY A 58 1.62 6.20 7.78
CA GLY A 58 0.23 5.90 8.12
C GLY A 58 -0.37 4.79 7.24
N GLY A 59 -0.14 4.84 5.93
CA GLY A 59 -0.57 3.80 5.01
C GLY A 59 0.09 2.44 5.30
N ALA A 60 1.39 2.42 5.59
CA ALA A 60 2.10 1.20 5.98
C ALA A 60 1.57 0.59 7.29
N LEU A 61 1.25 1.41 8.29
CA LEU A 61 0.62 0.96 9.54
C LEU A 61 -0.77 0.36 9.30
N ILE A 62 -1.58 0.97 8.43
CA ILE A 62 -2.91 0.45 8.09
C ILE A 62 -2.81 -0.89 7.36
N ILE A 63 -1.85 -1.05 6.44
CA ILE A 63 -1.62 -2.35 5.78
C ILE A 63 -1.11 -3.40 6.77
N ALA A 64 -0.26 -3.01 7.74
CA ALA A 64 0.14 -3.92 8.81
C ALA A 64 -1.08 -4.34 9.67
N LEU A 65 -2.00 -3.43 9.97
CA LEU A 65 -3.25 -3.75 10.65
C LEU A 65 -4.14 -4.68 9.81
N CYS A 66 -4.24 -4.48 8.50
CA CYS A 66 -4.91 -5.40 7.58
C CYS A 66 -4.35 -6.82 7.72
N ALA A 67 -3.02 -6.98 7.68
CA ALA A 67 -2.39 -8.28 7.86
C ALA A 67 -2.67 -8.87 9.25
N GLY A 68 -2.67 -8.05 10.30
CA GLY A 68 -3.05 -8.46 11.66
C GLY A 68 -4.48 -8.99 11.75
N VAL A 69 -5.45 -8.31 11.13
CA VAL A 69 -6.85 -8.78 11.05
C VAL A 69 -6.91 -10.12 10.32
N ALA A 70 -6.20 -10.25 9.18
CA ALA A 70 -6.20 -11.47 8.39
C ALA A 70 -5.47 -12.65 9.05
N LEU A 71 -4.55 -12.39 9.99
CA LEU A 71 -3.90 -13.41 10.83
C LEU A 71 -4.78 -13.83 12.01
N HIS A 72 -5.65 -12.94 12.50
CA HIS A 72 -6.51 -13.20 13.64
C HIS A 72 -7.68 -14.15 13.32
N GLY A 73 -8.13 -14.19 12.06
CA GLY A 73 -9.17 -15.12 11.65
C GLY A 73 -9.53 -15.06 10.17
N SER A 74 -10.35 -16.04 9.77
CA SER A 74 -10.80 -16.26 8.38
C SER A 74 -12.32 -16.21 8.25
N SER A 75 -13.01 -15.45 9.11
CA SER A 75 -14.45 -15.21 8.93
C SER A 75 -14.69 -14.19 7.81
N VAL A 76 -15.89 -14.16 7.23
CA VAL A 76 -16.27 -13.16 6.22
C VAL A 76 -15.99 -11.73 6.69
N GLY A 77 -16.27 -11.45 7.98
CA GLY A 77 -15.98 -10.15 8.59
C GLY A 77 -14.48 -9.81 8.58
N HIS A 78 -13.60 -10.77 8.89
CA HIS A 78 -12.15 -10.55 8.82
C HIS A 78 -11.71 -10.20 7.39
N PHE A 79 -12.23 -10.91 6.37
CA PHE A 79 -11.91 -10.60 4.97
C PHE A 79 -12.39 -9.20 4.56
N TYR A 80 -13.61 -8.81 4.93
CA TYR A 80 -14.16 -7.49 4.59
C TYR A 80 -13.36 -6.37 5.24
N THR A 81 -13.08 -6.50 6.53
CA THR A 81 -12.28 -5.51 7.26
C THR A 81 -10.86 -5.44 6.71
N ALA A 82 -10.20 -6.58 6.50
CA ALA A 82 -8.85 -6.62 5.95
C ALA A 82 -8.78 -5.96 4.56
N LEU A 83 -9.69 -6.29 3.63
CA LEU A 83 -9.66 -5.73 2.27
C LEU A 83 -9.99 -4.24 2.23
N SER A 84 -10.90 -3.79 3.10
CA SER A 84 -11.19 -2.37 3.26
C SER A 84 -9.96 -1.60 3.76
N LEU A 85 -9.31 -2.09 4.81
CA LEU A 85 -8.08 -1.52 5.35
C LEU A 85 -6.95 -1.53 4.30
N LEU A 86 -6.82 -2.62 3.54
CA LEU A 86 -5.85 -2.73 2.46
C LEU A 86 -6.03 -1.60 1.44
N GLY A 87 -7.28 -1.31 1.05
CA GLY A 87 -7.59 -0.22 0.13
C GLY A 87 -7.19 1.14 0.69
N VAL A 88 -7.58 1.43 1.93
CA VAL A 88 -7.28 2.71 2.59
C VAL A 88 -5.78 2.92 2.79
N GLY A 89 -5.08 1.90 3.28
CA GLY A 89 -3.63 1.94 3.49
C GLY A 89 -2.87 2.10 2.17
N TRP A 90 -3.34 1.43 1.12
CA TRP A 90 -2.79 1.58 -0.22
C TRP A 90 -2.99 3.00 -0.77
N ALA A 91 -4.17 3.61 -0.58
CA ALA A 91 -4.44 4.97 -1.04
C ALA A 91 -3.45 5.99 -0.45
N LEU A 92 -3.18 5.92 0.86
CA LEU A 92 -2.23 6.80 1.52
C LEU A 92 -0.78 6.57 1.06
N LEU A 93 -0.38 5.30 0.88
CA LEU A 93 0.94 4.95 0.36
C LEU A 93 1.14 5.46 -1.07
N PHE A 94 0.14 5.27 -1.93
CA PHE A 94 0.19 5.67 -3.33
C PHE A 94 0.26 7.19 -3.47
N THR A 95 -0.68 7.92 -2.85
CA THR A 95 -0.68 9.38 -2.95
C THR A 95 0.54 9.98 -2.25
N GLY A 96 0.95 9.47 -1.08
CA GLY A 96 2.14 9.93 -0.37
C GLY A 96 3.43 9.67 -1.16
N GLY A 97 3.53 8.52 -1.82
CA GLY A 97 4.66 8.16 -2.69
C GLY A 97 4.77 9.07 -3.92
N ASN A 98 3.65 9.31 -4.61
CA ASN A 98 3.62 10.24 -5.75
C ASN A 98 3.94 11.68 -5.34
N ALA A 99 3.43 12.14 -4.19
CA ALA A 99 3.77 13.45 -3.65
C ALA A 99 5.28 13.55 -3.34
N LEU A 100 5.89 12.50 -2.77
CA LEU A 100 7.33 12.47 -2.52
C LEU A 100 8.14 12.49 -3.81
N LEU A 101 7.72 11.71 -4.82
CA LEU A 101 8.38 11.63 -6.12
C LEU A 101 8.39 13.00 -6.80
N THR A 102 7.22 13.60 -6.96
CA THR A 102 7.05 14.88 -7.66
C THR A 102 7.74 16.05 -6.97
N GLN A 103 7.97 15.99 -5.65
CA GLN A 103 8.75 17.01 -4.92
C GLN A 103 10.24 17.01 -5.27
N GLN A 104 10.79 15.93 -5.85
CA GLN A 104 12.22 15.84 -6.19
C GLN A 104 12.55 16.32 -7.62
N TYR A 105 11.53 16.63 -8.43
CA TYR A 105 11.69 17.02 -9.83
C TYR A 105 11.20 18.45 -10.07
N VAL A 106 11.86 19.15 -10.98
CA VAL A 106 11.39 20.44 -11.49
C VAL A 106 10.18 20.23 -12.41
N ASP A 107 9.34 21.26 -12.59
CA ASP A 107 8.06 21.14 -13.29
C ASP A 107 8.17 20.55 -14.71
N SER A 108 9.25 20.85 -15.43
CA SER A 108 9.52 20.31 -16.77
C SER A 108 9.80 18.80 -16.78
N GLU A 109 10.26 18.23 -15.67
CA GLU A 109 10.64 16.82 -15.55
C GLU A 109 9.56 15.96 -14.90
N LYS A 110 8.66 16.55 -14.11
CA LYS A 110 7.60 15.84 -13.35
C LYS A 110 6.78 14.90 -14.23
N GLY A 111 6.39 15.34 -15.42
CA GLY A 111 5.60 14.51 -16.34
C GLY A 111 6.34 13.25 -16.80
N VAL A 112 7.63 13.38 -17.13
CA VAL A 112 8.48 12.25 -17.55
C VAL A 112 8.76 11.33 -16.37
N ALA A 113 9.09 11.88 -15.20
CA ALA A 113 9.35 11.13 -13.98
C ALA A 113 8.12 10.31 -13.55
N GLN A 114 6.93 10.89 -13.61
CA GLN A 114 5.68 10.19 -13.33
C GLN A 114 5.42 9.08 -14.36
N GLY A 115 5.65 9.34 -15.65
CA GLY A 115 5.50 8.32 -16.70
C GLY A 115 6.41 7.11 -16.48
N VAL A 116 7.68 7.33 -16.13
CA VAL A 116 8.62 6.25 -15.80
C VAL A 116 8.18 5.50 -14.54
N HIS A 117 7.76 6.22 -13.50
CA HIS A 117 7.25 5.63 -12.27
C HIS A 117 6.04 4.72 -12.53
N ASP A 118 5.06 5.22 -13.26
CA ASP A 118 3.84 4.47 -13.60
C ASP A 118 4.18 3.24 -14.45
N ALA A 119 5.08 3.37 -15.42
CA ALA A 119 5.54 2.24 -16.24
C ALA A 119 6.20 1.13 -15.41
N LEU A 120 7.07 1.50 -14.46
CA LEU A 120 7.70 0.57 -13.53
C LEU A 120 6.66 -0.08 -12.62
N MET A 121 5.70 0.70 -12.11
CA MET A 121 4.62 0.19 -11.28
C MET A 121 3.72 -0.80 -12.02
N PHE A 122 3.32 -0.51 -13.25
CA PHE A 122 2.50 -1.40 -14.05
C PHE A 122 3.26 -2.67 -14.49
N SER A 123 4.56 -2.55 -14.74
CA SER A 123 5.41 -3.72 -15.02
C SER A 123 5.54 -4.62 -13.80
N ALA A 124 5.77 -4.04 -12.61
CA ALA A 124 5.78 -4.77 -11.34
C ALA A 124 4.41 -5.38 -11.03
N MET A 125 3.31 -4.69 -11.37
CA MET A 125 1.95 -5.22 -11.29
C MET A 125 1.83 -6.48 -12.14
N ALA A 126 2.14 -6.39 -13.44
CA ALA A 126 2.03 -7.52 -14.37
C ALA A 126 2.83 -8.72 -13.89
N ALA A 127 4.11 -8.54 -13.54
CA ALA A 127 4.96 -9.60 -12.99
C ALA A 127 4.37 -10.22 -11.72
N SER A 128 3.91 -9.37 -10.79
CA SER A 128 3.32 -9.85 -9.53
C SER A 128 2.00 -10.60 -9.74
N SER A 129 1.18 -10.23 -10.74
CA SER A 129 -0.08 -10.93 -11.04
C SER A 129 0.18 -12.37 -11.51
N PHE A 130 1.18 -12.58 -12.37
CA PHE A 130 1.58 -13.94 -12.78
C PHE A 130 2.07 -14.77 -11.60
N LEU A 131 2.79 -14.15 -10.67
CA LEU A 131 3.34 -14.83 -9.50
C LEU A 131 2.33 -15.00 -8.36
N ALA A 132 1.27 -14.19 -8.28
CA ALA A 132 0.33 -14.19 -7.16
C ALA A 132 -0.38 -15.53 -7.00
N GLY A 133 -0.88 -16.12 -8.10
CA GLY A 133 -1.51 -17.44 -8.08
C GLY A 133 -0.54 -18.53 -7.62
N HIS A 134 0.72 -18.48 -8.06
CA HIS A 134 1.76 -19.43 -7.66
C HIS A 134 2.21 -19.25 -6.20
N ALA A 135 2.30 -18.00 -5.74
CA ALA A 135 2.67 -17.67 -4.36
C ALA A 135 1.61 -18.16 -3.35
N VAL A 136 0.33 -18.02 -3.69
CA VAL A 136 -0.80 -18.47 -2.84
C VAL A 136 -0.86 -19.99 -2.75
N THR A 137 -0.68 -20.70 -3.87
CA THR A 137 -0.77 -22.16 -3.89
C THR A 137 0.39 -22.84 -3.16
N LEU A 138 1.58 -22.26 -3.16
CA LEU A 138 2.75 -22.82 -2.48
C LEU A 138 2.90 -22.39 -1.01
N SER A 139 2.63 -21.13 -0.70
CA SER A 139 2.91 -20.55 0.63
C SER A 139 1.68 -20.56 1.55
N GLY A 140 0.48 -20.65 0.99
CA GLY A 140 -0.75 -20.56 1.77
C GLY A 140 -1.00 -19.18 2.39
N TRP A 141 -2.23 -18.99 2.88
CA TRP A 141 -2.76 -17.70 3.30
C TRP A 141 -1.91 -17.02 4.40
N LEU A 142 -1.56 -17.75 5.46
CA LEU A 142 -0.89 -17.16 6.63
C LEU A 142 0.52 -16.66 6.31
N GLN A 143 1.28 -17.40 5.50
CA GLN A 143 2.67 -17.04 5.17
C GLN A 143 2.72 -15.77 4.31
N LEU A 144 1.72 -15.58 3.45
CA LEU A 144 1.56 -14.33 2.70
C LEU A 144 1.32 -13.13 3.61
N GLN A 145 0.54 -13.29 4.68
CA GLN A 145 0.31 -12.21 5.64
C GLN A 145 1.56 -11.87 6.46
N TRP A 146 2.36 -12.88 6.85
CA TRP A 146 3.67 -12.64 7.46
C TRP A 146 4.64 -11.93 6.51
N GLY A 147 4.66 -12.32 5.24
CA GLY A 147 5.44 -11.62 4.21
C GLY A 147 5.01 -10.16 4.05
N ALA A 148 3.71 -9.89 4.02
CA ALA A 148 3.18 -8.53 3.97
C ALA A 148 3.61 -7.69 5.19
N LEU A 149 3.56 -8.26 6.39
CA LEU A 149 4.07 -7.60 7.61
C LEU A 149 5.57 -7.30 7.51
N GLY A 150 6.37 -8.24 7.01
CA GLY A 150 7.82 -8.02 6.81
C GLY A 150 8.11 -6.85 5.87
N VAL A 151 7.42 -6.79 4.73
CA VAL A 151 7.59 -5.70 3.76
C VAL A 151 7.14 -4.35 4.33
N MET A 152 5.99 -4.30 5.02
CA MET A 152 5.51 -3.06 5.64
C MET A 152 6.38 -2.61 6.82
N GLY A 153 6.90 -3.55 7.61
CA GLY A 153 7.84 -3.28 8.69
C GLY A 153 9.15 -2.69 8.15
N GLY A 154 9.71 -3.27 7.09
CA GLY A 154 10.89 -2.73 6.40
C GLY A 154 10.66 -1.32 5.86
N LEU A 155 9.50 -1.08 5.24
CA LEU A 155 9.10 0.25 4.76
C LEU A 155 9.00 1.27 5.91
N LEU A 156 8.39 0.90 7.04
CA LEU A 156 8.29 1.77 8.22
C LEU A 156 9.66 2.12 8.78
N VAL A 157 10.56 1.15 8.90
CA VAL A 157 11.94 1.40 9.33
C VAL A 157 12.62 2.38 8.39
N LEU A 158 12.50 2.18 7.07
CA LEU A 158 13.08 3.09 6.08
C LEU A 158 12.53 4.51 6.22
N VAL A 159 11.21 4.67 6.34
CA VAL A 159 10.57 5.99 6.51
C VAL A 159 11.03 6.66 7.81
N LEU A 160 11.16 5.91 8.91
CA LEU A 160 11.68 6.44 10.17
C LEU A 160 13.14 6.88 10.05
N LEU A 161 13.98 6.11 9.35
CA LEU A 161 15.38 6.48 9.10
C LEU A 161 15.48 7.76 8.26
N LEU A 162 14.66 7.89 7.21
CA LEU A 162 14.60 9.10 6.38
C LEU A 162 14.08 10.32 7.16
N GLY A 163 13.04 10.14 7.98
CA GLY A 163 12.50 11.19 8.84
C GLY A 163 13.52 11.68 9.89
N ARG A 164 14.29 10.76 10.48
CA ARG A 164 15.38 11.13 11.41
C ARG A 164 16.49 11.90 10.72
N ARG A 165 16.86 11.55 9.49
CA ARG A 165 17.85 12.29 8.70
C ARG A 165 17.38 13.69 8.34
N ALA A 166 16.11 13.86 7.99
CA ALA A 166 15.53 15.17 7.70
C ALA A 166 15.52 16.10 8.92
N LEU A 167 15.29 15.56 10.13
CA LEU A 167 15.36 16.31 11.39
C LEU A 167 16.80 16.57 11.86
N ALA A 168 17.74 15.68 11.53
CA ALA A 168 19.15 15.77 11.92
C ALA A 168 20.01 16.59 10.93
N ALA A 169 19.50 16.89 9.73
CA ALA A 169 20.17 17.79 8.81
C ALA A 169 20.24 19.18 9.47
N PRO A 170 21.43 19.70 9.79
CA PRO A 170 21.54 21.06 10.31
C PRO A 170 20.96 22.00 9.27
N ALA A 171 20.14 22.96 9.71
CA ALA A 171 19.70 24.06 8.88
C ALA A 171 20.94 24.82 8.39
N SER A 172 21.50 24.40 7.26
CA SER A 172 22.61 25.08 6.62
C SER A 172 22.04 26.36 6.01
N ILE A 173 21.97 27.39 6.85
CA ILE A 173 22.45 28.76 6.62
C ILE A 173 22.14 29.25 5.20
N GLU A 174 21.15 30.14 5.09
CA GLU A 174 21.41 31.54 4.66
C GLU A 174 22.65 31.71 3.76
N ARG A 175 22.64 31.10 2.57
CA ARG A 175 23.54 31.39 1.46
C ARG A 175 22.68 31.17 0.22
N LEU A 176 22.02 32.17 -0.34
CA LEU A 176 22.60 33.38 -0.90
C LEU A 176 21.58 34.54 -0.79
N ALA A 177 21.83 35.45 0.16
CA ALA A 177 21.53 36.87 0.03
C ALA A 177 22.90 37.58 -0.04
#